data_AF-A0A973V081-F1
#
_entry.id   AF-A0A973V081-F1
#
_cell.length_a   1.000
_cell.length_b   1.000
_cell.length_c   1.000
_cell.angle_alpha   90.00
_cell.angle_beta   90.00
_cell.angle_gamma   90.00
#
_symmetry.space_group_name_H-M   'P 1'
#
loop_
_entity.id
_entity.type
_entity.pdbx_description
1 polymer ?
#
loop_
_entity_poly.entity_id
_entity_poly.type
_entity_poly.pdbx_seq_one_letter_code
_entity_poly.pdbx_strand_id
1 'polypeptide(L)'
;AAQAASPDYWAFAYLDDPNPPPGYVTDVHYQSNSVCPWLHTSVTHYGSGVYELRVPCVGGGPDPGVVHVTAVDPKGHYCKVGKWDNSGPDVFAYVFCFDRFGSPDPSRFTFLFSNGPAVPPPGAYAYVWWNPWSGVSSSYNSTGAPNAANPVGSGLWEVYLTGLGPIGTHGNLQATAVDSGPDAFRCKIVKWGQSAADQYVVVGCFDGNNRPRDDVGWTLSYSAKTPVHGSVSPPDHYAYLWSDLGGTMIDDYNSVGSLNAVAPLGGGQYEIVHRLVGYRQTTIQVTAIGSDEAYCVLTDLWKVSVPDVFAWVSCWDGFGNPAKSGFFESYTSAV
;
A
#
# COMPACT_ATOMS: atom_id res chain seq x y z
N ALA A 1 -33.08 -8.14 -16.23
CA ALA A 1 -32.68 -7.75 -14.86
C ALA A 1 -31.51 -6.79 -14.99
N ALA A 2 -31.63 -5.55 -14.53
CA ALA A 2 -30.49 -4.64 -14.48
C ALA A 2 -29.58 -5.10 -13.32
N GLN A 3 -28.33 -5.46 -13.62
CA GLN A 3 -27.33 -5.67 -12.58
C GLN A 3 -27.07 -4.31 -11.92
N ALA A 4 -27.44 -4.17 -10.65
CA ALA A 4 -26.97 -3.05 -9.85
C ALA A 4 -25.44 -3.09 -9.87
N ALA A 5 -24.79 -1.98 -10.19
CA ALA A 5 -23.35 -1.86 -10.06
C ALA A 5 -22.97 -2.20 -8.62
N SER A 6 -22.06 -3.18 -8.43
CA SER A 6 -21.59 -3.51 -7.09
C SER A 6 -20.91 -2.28 -6.47
N PRO A 7 -21.07 -2.02 -5.16
CA PRO A 7 -20.37 -0.94 -4.49
C PRO A 7 -18.86 -1.08 -4.69
N ASP A 8 -18.19 0.07 -4.80
CA ASP A 8 -16.74 0.15 -4.69
C ASP A 8 -16.37 -0.08 -3.22
N TYR A 9 -15.59 -1.11 -2.91
CA TYR A 9 -15.21 -1.48 -1.55
C TYR A 9 -13.76 -1.12 -1.29
N TRP A 10 -13.54 -0.07 -0.50
CA TRP A 10 -12.24 0.32 -0.02
C TRP A 10 -12.33 0.91 1.38
N ALA A 11 -11.23 0.82 2.11
CA ALA A 11 -11.08 1.44 3.41
C ALA A 11 -9.61 1.71 3.71
N PHE A 12 -9.35 2.71 4.54
CA PHE A 12 -8.03 2.91 5.14
C PHE A 12 -8.18 3.32 6.59
N ALA A 13 -7.11 3.12 7.35
CA ALA A 13 -7.00 3.56 8.73
C ALA A 13 -5.54 3.80 9.10
N TYR A 14 -5.31 4.60 10.13
CA TYR A 14 -4.01 4.77 10.77
C TYR A 14 -4.10 4.35 12.22
N LEU A 15 -3.21 3.45 12.64
CA LEU A 15 -3.03 3.12 14.05
C LEU A 15 -2.00 4.08 14.65
N ASP A 16 -2.47 4.99 15.50
CA ASP A 16 -1.67 6.02 16.17
C ASP A 16 -1.07 5.54 17.50
N ASP A 17 -1.76 4.65 18.23
CA ASP A 17 -1.25 4.01 19.44
C ASP A 17 -0.66 2.64 19.11
N PRO A 18 0.65 2.39 19.30
CA PRO A 18 1.25 1.07 19.07
C PRO A 18 0.79 0.00 20.07
N ASN A 19 0.26 0.37 21.25
CA ASN A 19 -0.24 -0.57 22.27
C ASN A 19 -1.70 -0.28 22.66
N PRO A 20 -2.63 -0.30 21.69
CA PRO A 20 -4.00 0.09 21.93
C PRO A 20 -4.73 -0.94 22.80
N PRO A 21 -5.72 -0.53 23.62
CA PRO A 21 -6.63 -1.48 24.27
C PRO A 21 -7.47 -2.25 23.23
N PRO A 22 -8.04 -3.42 23.57
CA PRO A 22 -8.91 -4.17 22.66
C PRO A 22 -10.12 -3.33 22.18
N GLY A 23 -10.38 -3.36 20.87
CA GLY A 23 -11.46 -2.60 20.25
C GLY A 23 -11.20 -1.09 20.13
N TYR A 24 -9.95 -0.66 20.24
CA TYR A 24 -9.55 0.73 20.05
C TYR A 24 -9.99 1.25 18.68
N VAL A 25 -10.69 2.39 18.67
CA VAL A 25 -11.09 3.05 17.43
C VAL A 25 -9.93 3.92 16.96
N THR A 26 -9.46 3.68 15.73
CA THR A 26 -8.37 4.44 15.09
C THR A 26 -8.71 5.93 14.96
N ASP A 27 -7.73 6.80 14.70
CA ASP A 27 -7.98 8.24 14.56
C ASP A 27 -8.94 8.51 13.38
N VAL A 28 -10.08 9.15 13.67
CA VAL A 28 -11.13 9.50 12.70
C VAL A 28 -10.67 10.46 11.60
N HIS A 29 -9.55 11.18 11.79
CA HIS A 29 -8.97 12.05 10.76
C HIS A 29 -8.14 11.30 9.71
N TYR A 30 -7.78 10.04 10.00
CA TYR A 30 -6.87 9.22 9.19
C TYR A 30 -7.48 7.86 8.88
N GLN A 31 -8.82 7.79 8.82
CA GLN A 31 -9.55 6.63 8.39
C GLN A 31 -10.78 7.03 7.56
N SER A 32 -11.19 6.13 6.68
CA SER A 32 -12.47 6.20 5.99
C SER A 32 -12.80 4.84 5.36
N ASN A 33 -14.05 4.66 4.98
CA ASN A 33 -14.49 3.52 4.20
C ASN A 33 -15.61 3.94 3.24
N SER A 34 -15.71 3.24 2.12
CA SER A 34 -16.58 3.60 1.00
C SER A 34 -18.07 3.34 1.21
N VAL A 35 -18.44 2.49 2.18
CA VAL A 35 -19.82 1.98 2.31
C VAL A 35 -20.56 2.58 3.50
N CYS A 36 -19.92 2.64 4.66
CA CYS A 36 -20.48 3.16 5.89
C CYS A 36 -19.48 4.08 6.60
N PRO A 37 -19.21 5.29 6.06
CA PRO A 37 -18.20 6.20 6.59
C PRO A 37 -18.44 6.68 8.05
N TRP A 38 -19.61 6.41 8.61
CA TRP A 38 -19.95 6.66 10.01
C TRP A 38 -19.57 5.53 10.98
N LEU A 39 -19.18 4.35 10.49
CA LEU A 39 -18.58 3.31 11.31
C LEU A 39 -17.06 3.35 11.14
N HIS A 40 -16.36 3.13 12.24
CA HIS A 40 -14.93 3.29 12.31
C HIS A 40 -14.21 1.94 12.41
N THR A 41 -13.02 1.89 11.83
CA THR A 41 -12.09 0.77 11.96
C THR A 41 -11.61 0.69 13.41
N SER A 42 -11.74 -0.50 13.99
CA SER A 42 -11.27 -0.80 15.34
C SER A 42 -10.13 -1.81 15.32
N VAL A 43 -9.22 -1.71 16.28
CA VAL A 43 -8.01 -2.53 16.39
C VAL A 43 -7.99 -3.27 17.74
N THR A 44 -7.60 -4.53 17.71
CA THR A 44 -7.23 -5.32 18.88
C THR A 44 -5.75 -5.69 18.77
N HIS A 45 -4.96 -5.32 19.78
CA HIS A 45 -3.56 -5.71 19.87
C HIS A 45 -3.42 -6.99 20.71
N TYR A 46 -2.79 -8.01 20.16
CA TYR A 46 -2.57 -9.31 20.80
C TYR A 46 -1.19 -9.43 21.47
N GLY A 47 -0.40 -8.35 21.46
CA GLY A 47 0.97 -8.30 21.98
C GLY A 47 2.01 -8.47 20.88
N SER A 48 3.24 -8.03 21.17
CA SER A 48 4.42 -8.22 20.31
C SER A 48 4.24 -7.78 18.85
N GLY A 49 3.53 -6.66 18.60
CA GLY A 49 3.34 -6.15 17.23
C GLY A 49 2.31 -6.93 16.40
N VAL A 50 1.43 -7.71 17.05
CA VAL A 50 0.34 -8.44 16.39
C VAL A 50 -0.98 -7.69 16.57
N TYR A 51 -1.61 -7.32 15.46
CA TYR A 51 -2.85 -6.56 15.44
C TYR A 51 -3.92 -7.28 14.62
N GLU A 52 -5.16 -7.22 15.07
CA GLU A 52 -6.34 -7.51 14.25
C GLU A 52 -7.15 -6.23 14.08
N LEU A 53 -7.46 -5.91 12.83
CA LEU A 53 -8.32 -4.83 12.44
C LEU A 53 -9.68 -5.39 12.08
N ARG A 54 -10.73 -4.75 12.59
CA ARG A 54 -12.09 -4.89 12.08
C ARG A 54 -12.43 -3.65 11.27
N VAL A 55 -12.63 -3.85 9.98
CA VAL A 55 -12.91 -2.78 9.02
C VAL A 55 -14.37 -2.91 8.58
N PRO A 56 -15.25 -1.96 8.95
CA PRO A 56 -16.68 -2.16 8.80
C PRO A 56 -17.17 -2.01 7.35
N CYS A 57 -18.20 -2.80 7.00
CA CYS A 57 -19.01 -2.71 5.78
C CYS A 57 -18.31 -2.91 4.42
N VAL A 58 -17.02 -3.20 4.40
CA VAL A 58 -16.25 -3.43 3.15
C VAL A 58 -16.03 -4.91 2.83
N GLY A 59 -16.60 -5.83 3.62
CA GLY A 59 -16.53 -7.28 3.41
C GLY A 59 -17.58 -7.83 2.43
N GLY A 60 -18.39 -6.96 1.81
CA GLY A 60 -19.46 -7.35 0.88
C GLY A 60 -19.01 -7.63 -0.56
N GLY A 61 -17.72 -7.51 -0.86
CA GLY A 61 -17.14 -7.74 -2.18
C GLY A 61 -17.18 -9.21 -2.61
N PRO A 62 -17.32 -9.51 -3.91
CA PRO A 62 -17.29 -10.88 -4.44
C PRO A 62 -15.89 -11.52 -4.37
N ASP A 63 -14.86 -10.69 -4.21
CA ASP A 63 -13.45 -11.08 -4.18
C ASP A 63 -12.86 -10.75 -2.79
N PRO A 64 -11.79 -11.41 -2.33
CA PRO A 64 -11.10 -11.04 -1.09
C PRO A 64 -10.41 -9.66 -1.13
N GLY A 65 -10.11 -9.12 -2.31
CA GLY A 65 -9.39 -7.86 -2.47
C GLY A 65 -7.91 -7.97 -2.10
N VAL A 66 -7.30 -6.82 -1.84
CA VAL A 66 -5.91 -6.68 -1.39
C VAL A 66 -5.81 -5.77 -0.17
N VAL A 67 -4.79 -6.02 0.64
CA VAL A 67 -4.40 -5.18 1.76
C VAL A 67 -2.99 -4.64 1.55
N HIS A 68 -2.79 -3.37 1.87
CA HIS A 68 -1.47 -2.77 2.05
C HIS A 68 -1.29 -2.25 3.47
N VAL A 69 -0.05 -2.37 3.97
CA VAL A 69 0.35 -1.75 5.23
C VAL A 69 1.70 -1.06 5.06
N THR A 70 1.80 0.14 5.61
CA THR A 70 3.06 0.90 5.69
C THR A 70 3.33 1.25 7.14
N ALA A 71 4.49 0.89 7.66
CA ALA A 71 4.88 1.26 9.02
C ALA A 71 5.11 2.78 9.13
N VAL A 72 4.80 3.34 10.30
CA VAL A 72 4.97 4.76 10.64
C VAL A 72 5.91 4.88 11.85
N ASP A 73 7.21 4.78 11.59
CA ASP A 73 8.22 4.73 12.63
C ASP A 73 9.59 5.30 12.17
N PRO A 74 10.24 6.17 12.96
CA PRO A 74 11.50 6.79 12.58
C PRO A 74 12.73 5.88 12.74
N LYS A 75 12.57 4.64 13.24
CA LYS A 75 13.67 3.69 13.52
C LYS A 75 13.72 2.53 12.53
N GLY A 76 12.87 2.52 11.51
CA GLY A 76 12.87 1.52 10.45
C GLY A 76 12.10 0.26 10.79
N HIS A 77 11.06 0.35 11.63
CA HIS A 77 10.15 -0.76 11.82
C HIS A 77 9.40 -1.02 10.52
N TYR A 78 8.99 -2.26 10.28
CA TYR A 78 8.21 -2.62 9.10
C TYR A 78 7.07 -3.55 9.51
N CYS A 79 6.00 -3.55 8.71
CA CYS A 79 4.85 -4.40 8.94
C CYS A 79 4.54 -5.23 7.70
N LYS A 80 3.98 -6.41 7.91
CA LYS A 80 3.40 -7.26 6.88
C LYS A 80 1.95 -7.55 7.22
N VAL A 81 1.21 -7.99 6.23
CA VAL A 81 -0.14 -8.53 6.42
C VAL A 81 -0.04 -10.00 6.78
N GLY A 82 -0.83 -10.42 7.74
CA GLY A 82 -0.98 -11.83 8.11
C GLY A 82 -1.89 -12.57 7.16
N LYS A 83 -3.14 -12.15 7.21
CA LYS A 83 -4.26 -12.61 6.40
C LYS A 83 -5.36 -11.57 6.49
N TRP A 84 -6.33 -11.65 5.60
CA TRP A 84 -7.59 -10.94 5.75
C TRP A 84 -8.71 -11.79 5.19
N ASP A 85 -9.89 -11.67 5.77
CA ASP A 85 -11.07 -12.41 5.38
C ASP A 85 -12.32 -11.54 5.54
N ASN A 86 -13.30 -11.76 4.66
CA ASN A 86 -14.62 -11.15 4.80
C ASN A 86 -15.41 -11.94 5.86
N SER A 87 -15.96 -11.25 6.85
CA SER A 87 -16.82 -11.83 7.90
C SER A 87 -18.11 -11.03 8.00
N GLY A 88 -19.15 -11.55 7.34
CA GLY A 88 -20.39 -10.81 7.15
C GLY A 88 -20.14 -9.51 6.37
N PRO A 89 -20.57 -8.34 6.87
CA PRO A 89 -20.33 -7.07 6.19
C PRO A 89 -18.90 -6.55 6.38
N ASP A 90 -18.09 -7.11 7.29
CA ASP A 90 -16.81 -6.52 7.70
C ASP A 90 -15.62 -7.28 7.09
N VAL A 91 -14.48 -6.62 6.99
CA VAL A 91 -13.17 -7.27 6.75
C VAL A 91 -12.43 -7.37 8.08
N PHE A 92 -11.91 -8.55 8.37
CA PHE A 92 -10.96 -8.75 9.47
C PHE A 92 -9.57 -8.96 8.88
N ALA A 93 -8.60 -8.14 9.28
CA ALA A 93 -7.23 -8.21 8.77
C ALA A 93 -6.23 -8.30 9.91
N TYR A 94 -5.24 -9.17 9.76
CA TYR A 94 -4.13 -9.32 10.71
C TYR A 94 -2.91 -8.57 10.19
N VAL A 95 -2.24 -7.83 11.07
CA VAL A 95 -1.00 -7.10 10.77
C VAL A 95 0.06 -7.51 11.77
N PHE A 96 1.26 -7.79 11.26
CA PHE A 96 2.44 -8.17 12.05
C PHE A 96 3.52 -7.12 11.82
N CYS A 97 3.94 -6.45 12.88
CA CYS A 97 5.01 -5.47 12.84
C CYS A 97 6.27 -5.96 13.54
N PHE A 98 7.40 -5.57 13.00
CA PHE A 98 8.72 -5.96 13.44
C PHE A 98 9.61 -4.73 13.57
N ASP A 99 10.54 -4.77 14.51
CA ASP A 99 11.65 -3.83 14.54
C ASP A 99 12.53 -4.01 13.29
N ARG A 100 13.45 -3.07 13.08
CA ARG A 100 14.39 -3.11 11.95
C ARG A 100 15.28 -4.35 11.89
N PHE A 101 15.38 -5.12 12.98
CA PHE A 101 16.16 -6.35 13.09
C PHE A 101 15.30 -7.62 12.94
N GLY A 102 14.00 -7.47 12.72
CA GLY A 102 13.06 -8.57 12.53
C GLY A 102 12.50 -9.18 13.81
N SER A 103 12.65 -8.53 14.97
CA SER A 103 11.97 -8.94 16.19
C SER A 103 10.54 -8.37 16.20
N PRO A 104 9.51 -9.14 16.58
CA PRO A 104 8.15 -8.62 16.67
C PRO A 104 8.07 -7.43 17.63
N ASP A 105 7.55 -6.28 17.19
CA ASP A 105 7.58 -5.03 17.96
C ASP A 105 6.32 -4.17 17.72
N PRO A 106 5.66 -3.69 18.81
CA PRO A 106 4.51 -2.81 18.69
C PRO A 106 4.81 -1.51 17.94
N SER A 107 4.16 -1.31 16.80
CA SER A 107 4.47 -0.21 15.87
C SER A 107 3.19 0.45 15.36
N ARG A 108 3.31 1.73 15.00
CA ARG A 108 2.25 2.47 14.29
C ARG A 108 2.30 2.10 12.81
N PHE A 109 1.15 2.10 12.14
CA PHE A 109 1.08 1.78 10.71
C PHE A 109 -0.16 2.39 10.05
N THR A 110 -0.08 2.62 8.75
CA THR A 110 -1.25 2.82 7.90
C THR A 110 -1.70 1.49 7.32
N PHE A 111 -3.01 1.35 7.18
CA PHE A 111 -3.68 0.21 6.59
C PHE A 111 -4.52 0.70 5.41
N LEU A 112 -4.53 -0.09 4.33
CA LEU A 112 -5.38 0.12 3.17
C LEU A 112 -5.97 -1.21 2.73
N PHE A 113 -7.26 -1.22 2.42
CA PHE A 113 -7.99 -2.30 1.78
C PHE A 113 -8.65 -1.81 0.50
N SER A 114 -8.62 -2.62 -0.56
CA SER A 114 -9.35 -2.38 -1.80
C SER A 114 -9.81 -3.69 -2.45
N ASN A 115 -11.03 -3.71 -2.98
CA ASN A 115 -11.59 -4.81 -3.75
C ASN A 115 -11.71 -4.53 -5.26
N GLY A 116 -11.24 -3.37 -5.70
CA GLY A 116 -11.44 -2.89 -7.06
C GLY A 116 -12.89 -2.49 -7.33
N PRO A 117 -13.12 -1.39 -8.04
CA PRO A 117 -14.49 -0.94 -8.29
C PRO A 117 -15.16 -1.78 -9.38
N ALA A 118 -16.47 -1.98 -9.25
CA ALA A 118 -17.27 -2.66 -10.26
C ALA A 118 -17.32 -1.92 -11.61
N VAL A 119 -17.14 -0.60 -11.56
CA VAL A 119 -17.02 0.27 -12.73
C VAL A 119 -15.56 0.71 -12.82
N PRO A 120 -14.91 0.62 -13.99
CA PRO A 120 -13.54 1.09 -14.14
C PRO A 120 -13.39 2.57 -13.69
N PRO A 121 -12.34 2.91 -12.93
CA PRO A 121 -12.07 4.28 -12.55
C PRO A 121 -11.69 5.13 -13.78
N PRO A 122 -11.69 6.48 -13.67
CA PRO A 122 -11.22 7.35 -14.74
C PRO A 122 -9.76 7.09 -15.18
N GLY A 123 -8.95 6.57 -14.25
CA GLY A 123 -7.58 6.15 -14.48
C GLY A 123 -7.45 4.64 -14.74
N ALA A 124 -6.24 4.13 -14.60
CA ALA A 124 -6.01 2.69 -14.55
C ALA A 124 -5.80 2.22 -13.12
N TYR A 125 -6.41 1.09 -12.80
CA TYR A 125 -6.20 0.40 -11.54
C TYR A 125 -6.12 -1.10 -11.75
N ALA A 126 -5.18 -1.73 -11.08
CA ALA A 126 -5.13 -3.18 -10.99
C ALA A 126 -4.50 -3.60 -9.67
N TYR A 127 -4.87 -4.79 -9.22
CA TYR A 127 -4.17 -5.45 -8.13
C TYR A 127 -4.02 -6.94 -8.36
N VAL A 128 -3.08 -7.52 -7.63
CA VAL A 128 -2.84 -8.96 -7.56
C VAL A 128 -2.56 -9.33 -6.11
N TRP A 129 -3.26 -10.34 -5.60
CA TRP A 129 -2.85 -11.09 -4.43
C TRP A 129 -2.25 -12.43 -4.85
N TRP A 130 -0.96 -12.61 -4.58
CA TRP A 130 -0.27 -13.87 -4.73
C TRP A 130 -0.29 -14.67 -3.43
N ASN A 131 -0.67 -15.93 -3.56
CA ASN A 131 -0.64 -16.94 -2.53
C ASN A 131 0.36 -18.04 -2.96
N PRO A 132 1.32 -18.42 -2.11
CA PRO A 132 2.37 -19.35 -2.50
C PRO A 132 1.86 -20.78 -2.79
N TRP A 133 0.66 -21.13 -2.36
CA TRP A 133 0.05 -22.45 -2.58
C TRP A 133 -0.91 -22.50 -3.77
N SER A 134 -1.54 -21.38 -4.13
CA SER A 134 -2.55 -21.32 -5.22
C SER A 134 -2.17 -20.40 -6.38
N GLY A 135 -1.08 -19.65 -6.29
CA GLY A 135 -0.70 -18.63 -7.26
C GLY A 135 -1.52 -17.35 -7.09
N VAL A 136 -1.98 -16.75 -8.19
CA VAL A 136 -2.88 -15.57 -8.13
C VAL A 136 -4.21 -16.00 -7.50
N SER A 137 -4.44 -15.61 -6.25
CA SER A 137 -5.64 -15.98 -5.48
C SER A 137 -6.78 -14.99 -5.67
N SER A 138 -6.46 -13.75 -6.03
CA SER A 138 -7.40 -12.66 -6.19
C SER A 138 -6.74 -11.59 -7.07
N SER A 139 -7.51 -10.97 -7.95
CA SER A 139 -6.99 -9.95 -8.85
C SER A 139 -8.10 -9.08 -9.43
N TYR A 140 -7.75 -7.83 -9.72
CA TYR A 140 -8.61 -6.90 -10.46
C TYR A 140 -7.80 -6.17 -11.53
N ASN A 141 -8.43 -5.83 -12.65
CA ASN A 141 -7.86 -4.99 -13.68
C ASN A 141 -8.96 -4.15 -14.32
N SER A 142 -8.77 -2.82 -14.33
CA SER A 142 -9.75 -1.86 -14.84
C SER A 142 -10.03 -1.99 -16.34
N THR A 143 -9.19 -2.70 -17.09
CA THR A 143 -9.43 -3.02 -18.51
C THR A 143 -10.27 -4.27 -18.72
N GLY A 144 -10.51 -5.04 -17.66
CA GLY A 144 -11.12 -6.38 -17.72
C GLY A 144 -10.18 -7.47 -18.21
N ALA A 145 -8.93 -7.16 -18.56
CA ALA A 145 -7.94 -8.15 -18.95
C ALA A 145 -7.40 -8.93 -17.72
N PRO A 146 -6.96 -10.19 -17.89
CA PRO A 146 -6.40 -10.95 -16.79
C PRO A 146 -5.03 -10.40 -16.36
N ASN A 147 -4.78 -10.41 -15.05
CA ASN A 147 -3.44 -10.25 -14.50
C ASN A 147 -2.77 -11.63 -14.38
N ALA A 148 -1.45 -11.67 -14.55
CA ALA A 148 -0.67 -12.89 -14.35
C ALA A 148 0.54 -12.60 -13.46
N ALA A 149 0.94 -13.57 -12.66
CA ALA A 149 2.18 -13.54 -11.89
C ALA A 149 2.88 -14.90 -12.00
N ASN A 150 4.19 -14.90 -12.20
CA ASN A 150 4.99 -16.12 -12.33
C ASN A 150 6.30 -15.97 -11.57
N PRO A 151 6.76 -16.99 -10.82
CA PRO A 151 8.10 -17.00 -10.25
C PRO A 151 9.15 -16.94 -11.37
N VAL A 152 10.16 -16.09 -11.22
CA VAL A 152 11.26 -15.93 -12.21
C VAL A 152 12.65 -16.11 -11.60
N GLY A 153 12.72 -16.28 -10.29
CA GLY A 153 13.94 -16.52 -9.52
C GLY A 153 13.58 -16.70 -8.05
N SER A 154 14.58 -17.03 -7.22
CA SER A 154 14.34 -17.17 -5.78
C SER A 154 13.89 -15.84 -5.18
N GLY A 155 12.73 -15.86 -4.53
CA GLY A 155 11.99 -14.75 -3.96
C GLY A 155 11.57 -13.68 -4.95
N LEU A 156 11.50 -13.98 -6.25
CA LEU A 156 11.18 -13.03 -7.31
C LEU A 156 10.00 -13.50 -8.16
N TRP A 157 9.02 -12.62 -8.33
CA TRP A 157 7.86 -12.83 -9.18
C TRP A 157 7.73 -11.75 -10.22
N GLU A 158 7.50 -12.17 -11.45
CA GLU A 158 7.20 -11.31 -12.57
C GLU A 158 5.68 -11.22 -12.76
N VAL A 159 5.17 -10.00 -12.74
CA VAL A 159 3.75 -9.67 -12.77
C VAL A 159 3.44 -8.89 -14.03
N TYR A 160 2.42 -9.36 -14.75
CA TYR A 160 1.88 -8.75 -15.95
C TYR A 160 0.50 -8.19 -15.66
N LEU A 161 0.35 -6.87 -15.77
CA LEU A 161 -0.95 -6.20 -15.70
C LEU A 161 -1.37 -5.84 -17.13
N THR A 162 -2.10 -6.78 -17.73
CA THR A 162 -2.42 -6.75 -19.16
C THR A 162 -3.32 -5.57 -19.51
N GLY A 163 -3.08 -4.93 -20.65
CA GLY A 163 -3.93 -3.84 -21.15
C GLY A 163 -3.71 -2.48 -20.47
N LEU A 164 -2.80 -2.40 -19.48
CA LEU A 164 -2.51 -1.18 -18.72
C LEU A 164 -1.27 -0.42 -19.22
N GLY A 165 -0.87 -0.63 -20.48
CA GLY A 165 0.21 0.11 -21.16
C GLY A 165 0.09 1.64 -21.02
N PRO A 166 1.15 2.40 -21.37
CA PRO A 166 1.40 3.73 -20.84
C PRO A 166 0.24 4.71 -21.05
N ILE A 167 -0.21 5.30 -19.94
CA ILE A 167 -1.28 6.29 -19.89
C ILE A 167 -0.67 7.69 -19.72
N GLY A 168 0.38 8.01 -20.47
CA GLY A 168 0.99 9.36 -20.56
C GLY A 168 1.73 9.90 -19.32
N THR A 169 1.35 9.51 -18.10
CA THR A 169 2.11 9.67 -16.85
C THR A 169 2.29 8.28 -16.27
N HIS A 170 3.44 7.99 -15.68
CA HIS A 170 3.61 6.69 -15.07
C HIS A 170 2.63 6.60 -13.86
N GLY A 171 2.28 5.39 -13.44
CA GLY A 171 1.45 5.19 -12.26
C GLY A 171 2.26 5.13 -10.96
N ASN A 172 1.61 4.60 -9.94
CA ASN A 172 2.16 4.26 -8.65
C ASN A 172 2.03 2.77 -8.42
N LEU A 173 2.98 2.18 -7.69
CA LEU A 173 2.94 0.78 -7.29
C LEU A 173 3.06 0.66 -5.78
N GLN A 174 2.23 -0.19 -5.18
CA GLN A 174 2.33 -0.57 -3.78
C GLN A 174 2.47 -2.07 -3.66
N ALA A 175 3.38 -2.54 -2.80
CA ALA A 175 3.56 -3.96 -2.54
C ALA A 175 3.72 -4.24 -1.05
N THR A 176 3.10 -5.33 -0.60
CA THR A 176 3.11 -5.71 0.82
C THR A 176 3.30 -7.21 0.95
N ALA A 177 4.10 -7.62 1.94
CA ALA A 177 4.25 -9.02 2.32
C ALA A 177 2.94 -9.58 2.92
N VAL A 178 2.62 -10.84 2.60
CA VAL A 178 1.46 -11.56 3.15
C VAL A 178 1.88 -12.93 3.64
N ASP A 179 1.78 -13.17 4.95
CA ASP A 179 1.90 -14.51 5.53
C ASP A 179 1.47 -14.53 7.00
N SER A 180 0.73 -15.57 7.38
CA SER A 180 0.21 -15.75 8.73
C SER A 180 1.24 -16.24 9.77
N GLY A 181 2.43 -16.65 9.32
CA GLY A 181 3.52 -17.09 10.17
C GLY A 181 4.18 -15.96 10.95
N PRO A 182 4.94 -16.28 12.02
CA PRO A 182 5.60 -15.29 12.86
C PRO A 182 6.87 -14.70 12.22
N ASP A 183 7.32 -15.24 11.09
CA ASP A 183 8.58 -14.85 10.49
C ASP A 183 8.56 -13.42 9.95
N ALA A 184 9.64 -12.70 10.22
CA ALA A 184 9.85 -11.35 9.72
C ALA A 184 10.43 -11.39 8.29
N PHE A 185 9.69 -10.81 7.36
CA PHE A 185 10.10 -10.60 5.98
C PHE A 185 9.33 -9.44 5.37
N ARG A 186 9.79 -8.97 4.22
CA ARG A 186 9.24 -7.82 3.50
C ARG A 186 9.21 -8.11 2.02
N CYS A 187 8.25 -7.53 1.32
CA CYS A 187 8.16 -7.58 -0.14
C CYS A 187 8.19 -6.16 -0.69
N LYS A 188 8.85 -5.96 -1.83
CA LYS A 188 9.03 -4.67 -2.49
C LYS A 188 8.96 -4.79 -4.00
N ILE A 189 8.98 -3.65 -4.69
CA ILE A 189 9.19 -3.62 -6.13
C ILE A 189 10.69 -3.73 -6.41
N VAL A 190 11.11 -4.72 -7.19
CA VAL A 190 12.50 -4.87 -7.60
C VAL A 190 12.77 -4.09 -8.88
N LYS A 191 11.82 -4.17 -9.82
CA LYS A 191 11.89 -3.52 -11.12
C LYS A 191 10.50 -3.25 -11.63
N TRP A 192 10.36 -2.15 -12.35
CA TRP A 192 9.14 -1.84 -13.09
C TRP A 192 9.50 -1.46 -14.53
N GLY A 193 8.70 -1.93 -15.47
CA GLY A 193 8.75 -1.58 -16.88
C GLY A 193 7.35 -1.51 -17.46
N GLN A 194 7.25 -0.97 -18.67
CA GLN A 194 5.98 -0.84 -19.38
C GLN A 194 6.19 -1.16 -20.86
N SER A 195 5.17 -1.76 -21.48
CA SER A 195 5.05 -1.95 -22.93
C SER A 195 3.86 -1.17 -23.45
N ALA A 196 3.68 -1.06 -24.77
CA ALA A 196 2.50 -0.41 -25.33
C ALA A 196 1.17 -1.03 -24.87
N ALA A 197 1.19 -2.29 -24.43
CA ALA A 197 0.02 -3.02 -23.97
C ALA A 197 -0.04 -3.18 -22.45
N ASP A 198 1.09 -3.29 -21.75
CA ASP A 198 1.11 -3.87 -20.40
C ASP A 198 2.01 -3.12 -19.43
N GLN A 199 1.72 -3.27 -18.13
CA GLN A 199 2.69 -3.00 -17.07
C GLN A 199 3.40 -4.31 -16.68
N TYR A 200 4.72 -4.23 -16.52
CA TYR A 200 5.59 -5.32 -16.13
C TYR A 200 6.25 -4.99 -14.79
N VAL A 201 5.95 -5.76 -13.75
CA VAL A 201 6.45 -5.49 -12.40
C VAL A 201 7.16 -6.72 -11.87
N VAL A 202 8.34 -6.55 -11.29
CA VAL A 202 9.01 -7.61 -10.54
C VAL A 202 8.83 -7.32 -9.06
N VAL A 203 8.14 -8.21 -8.35
CA VAL A 203 8.02 -8.19 -6.89
C VAL A 203 9.10 -9.09 -6.30
N GLY A 204 9.78 -8.61 -5.26
CA GLY A 204 10.79 -9.38 -4.54
C GLY A 204 10.53 -9.44 -3.05
N CYS A 205 10.66 -10.61 -2.44
CA CYS A 205 10.46 -10.83 -1.01
C CYS A 205 11.74 -11.32 -0.33
N PHE A 206 12.09 -10.71 0.81
CA PHE A 206 13.33 -10.94 1.53
C PHE A 206 13.07 -11.08 3.04
N ASP A 207 13.73 -12.05 3.68
CA ASP A 207 13.70 -12.20 5.14
C ASP A 207 14.54 -11.13 5.86
N GLY A 208 14.50 -11.10 7.19
CA GLY A 208 15.30 -10.19 8.02
C GLY A 208 16.82 -10.33 7.86
N ASN A 209 17.31 -11.40 7.22
CA ASN A 209 18.73 -11.61 6.88
C ASN A 209 19.02 -11.37 5.39
N ASN A 210 18.11 -10.73 4.66
CA ASN A 210 18.20 -10.44 3.23
C ASN A 210 18.24 -11.67 2.32
N ARG A 211 17.74 -12.82 2.79
CA ARG A 211 17.60 -14.00 1.94
C ARG A 211 16.26 -13.94 1.21
N PRO A 212 16.23 -14.26 -0.09
CA PRO A 212 14.97 -14.36 -0.81
C PRO A 212 14.04 -15.40 -0.19
N ARG A 213 12.73 -15.11 -0.17
CA ARG A 213 11.68 -16.01 0.34
C ARG A 213 10.77 -16.44 -0.80
N ASP A 214 10.66 -17.74 -1.06
CA ASP A 214 9.82 -18.32 -2.13
C ASP A 214 8.46 -18.84 -1.63
N ASP A 215 8.33 -19.02 -0.31
CA ASP A 215 7.25 -19.70 0.40
C ASP A 215 6.22 -18.71 0.99
N VAL A 216 6.20 -17.47 0.48
CA VAL A 216 5.42 -16.37 1.05
C VAL A 216 4.44 -15.77 0.03
N GLY A 217 3.39 -15.14 0.55
CA GLY A 217 2.44 -14.36 -0.24
C GLY A 217 2.84 -12.89 -0.32
N TRP A 218 2.21 -12.18 -1.24
CA TRP A 218 2.33 -10.73 -1.38
C TRP A 218 1.11 -10.12 -2.06
N THR A 219 0.86 -8.84 -1.83
CA THR A 219 -0.08 -8.02 -2.60
C THR A 219 0.67 -7.03 -3.45
N LEU A 220 0.14 -6.72 -4.63
CA LEU A 220 0.59 -5.66 -5.53
C LEU A 220 -0.62 -4.85 -5.97
N SER A 221 -0.52 -3.52 -5.93
CA SER A 221 -1.48 -2.62 -6.57
C SER A 221 -0.76 -1.66 -7.51
N TYR A 222 -1.40 -1.34 -8.62
CA TYR A 222 -1.00 -0.34 -9.60
C TYR A 222 -2.14 0.67 -9.76
N SER A 223 -1.82 1.96 -9.67
CA SER A 223 -2.76 3.04 -9.89
C SER A 223 -2.15 4.13 -10.77
N ALA A 224 -2.83 4.55 -11.83
CA ALA A 224 -2.42 5.70 -12.64
C ALA A 224 -3.61 6.62 -12.88
N LYS A 225 -3.49 7.91 -12.51
CA LYS A 225 -4.58 8.90 -12.58
C LYS A 225 -5.86 8.46 -11.85
N THR A 226 -5.67 7.76 -10.74
CA THR A 226 -6.70 7.29 -9.80
C THR A 226 -6.02 7.10 -8.44
N PRO A 227 -6.73 7.21 -7.31
CA PRO A 227 -6.15 6.93 -5.99
C PRO A 227 -5.62 5.49 -5.89
N VAL A 228 -4.75 5.25 -4.90
CA VAL A 228 -4.08 3.95 -4.68
C VAL A 228 -5.05 2.78 -4.46
N HIS A 229 -6.30 3.05 -4.10
CA HIS A 229 -7.35 2.03 -3.93
C HIS A 229 -8.32 1.94 -5.11
N GLY A 230 -8.06 2.69 -6.19
CA GLY A 230 -8.75 2.56 -7.47
C GLY A 230 -10.17 3.09 -7.51
N SER A 231 -10.57 4.01 -6.63
CA SER A 231 -11.96 4.45 -6.55
C SER A 231 -12.43 5.27 -7.76
N VAL A 232 -13.74 5.22 -8.03
CA VAL A 232 -14.40 5.90 -9.15
C VAL A 232 -14.82 7.33 -8.79
N SER A 233 -15.29 7.57 -7.56
CA SER A 233 -15.63 8.89 -6.99
C SER A 233 -16.45 8.70 -5.70
N PRO A 234 -16.18 9.45 -4.61
CA PRO A 234 -14.90 10.05 -4.21
C PRO A 234 -13.85 8.97 -3.87
N PRO A 235 -12.54 9.29 -3.86
CA PRO A 235 -12.01 10.65 -3.72
C PRO A 235 -11.43 11.34 -4.96
N ASP A 236 -11.57 12.67 -4.96
CA ASP A 236 -11.06 13.57 -6.01
C ASP A 236 -9.71 14.20 -5.63
N HIS A 237 -9.24 14.03 -4.38
CA HIS A 237 -8.01 14.62 -3.85
C HIS A 237 -6.98 13.54 -3.52
N TYR A 238 -6.08 13.29 -4.46
CA TYR A 238 -5.02 12.30 -4.33
C TYR A 238 -3.80 12.73 -5.14
N ALA A 239 -2.66 12.21 -4.73
CA ALA A 239 -1.39 12.49 -5.37
C ALA A 239 -0.50 11.26 -5.19
N TYR A 240 0.43 11.06 -6.11
CA TYR A 240 1.41 10.02 -5.99
C TYR A 240 2.68 10.43 -6.71
N LEU A 241 3.79 9.81 -6.32
CA LEU A 241 5.06 10.01 -6.98
C LEU A 241 5.90 8.74 -6.98
N TRP A 242 6.89 8.74 -7.88
CA TRP A 242 7.98 7.78 -7.90
C TRP A 242 9.28 8.55 -7.82
N SER A 243 10.10 8.24 -6.80
CA SER A 243 11.43 8.81 -6.65
C SER A 243 12.53 7.79 -6.87
N ASP A 244 13.64 8.23 -7.48
CA ASP A 244 14.87 7.46 -7.62
C ASP A 244 15.69 7.42 -6.32
N LEU A 245 16.83 6.72 -6.38
CA LEU A 245 17.79 6.63 -5.27
C LEU A 245 18.28 7.99 -4.75
N GLY A 246 18.33 9.01 -5.61
CA GLY A 246 18.82 10.35 -5.29
C GLY A 246 17.77 11.27 -4.68
N GLY A 247 16.49 10.89 -4.64
CA GLY A 247 15.40 11.80 -4.32
C GLY A 247 14.94 12.63 -5.52
N THR A 248 15.36 12.26 -6.73
CA THR A 248 14.83 12.85 -7.97
C THR A 248 13.47 12.22 -8.23
N MET A 249 12.49 13.03 -8.61
CA MET A 249 11.18 12.56 -8.99
C MET A 249 11.25 12.04 -10.44
N ILE A 250 11.02 10.74 -10.62
CA ILE A 250 10.95 10.10 -11.94
C ILE A 250 9.56 10.33 -12.55
N ASP A 251 8.54 10.25 -11.71
CA ASP A 251 7.16 10.44 -12.12
C ASP A 251 6.34 11.08 -11.00
N ASP A 252 5.31 11.82 -11.41
CA ASP A 252 4.51 12.68 -10.55
C ASP A 252 3.07 12.75 -11.07
N TYR A 253 2.10 12.63 -10.16
CA TYR A 253 0.72 12.95 -10.43
C TYR A 253 0.06 13.64 -9.23
N ASN A 254 -0.77 14.62 -9.55
CA ASN A 254 -1.58 15.34 -8.58
C ASN A 254 -2.96 15.60 -9.20
N SER A 255 -4.02 15.16 -8.52
CA SER A 255 -5.38 15.16 -9.08
C SER A 255 -5.93 16.54 -9.39
N VAL A 256 -5.38 17.60 -8.78
CA VAL A 256 -5.76 19.00 -9.05
C VAL A 256 -4.80 19.71 -10.01
N GLY A 257 -3.88 18.98 -10.63
CA GLY A 257 -2.93 19.51 -11.62
C GLY A 257 -1.78 20.33 -11.05
N SER A 258 -1.54 20.25 -9.73
CA SER A 258 -0.34 20.84 -9.11
C SER A 258 0.90 19.96 -9.33
N LEU A 259 2.05 20.43 -8.88
CA LEU A 259 3.28 19.64 -8.85
C LEU A 259 3.58 19.22 -7.41
N ASN A 260 3.90 17.95 -7.22
CA ASN A 260 4.45 17.48 -5.96
C ASN A 260 5.94 17.85 -5.88
N ALA A 261 6.52 17.73 -4.70
CA ALA A 261 7.96 17.94 -4.50
C ALA A 261 8.54 16.85 -3.61
N VAL A 262 9.79 16.46 -3.90
CA VAL A 262 10.61 15.59 -3.07
C VAL A 262 11.91 16.32 -2.76
N ALA A 263 12.28 16.36 -1.48
CA ALA A 263 13.53 16.95 -1.01
C ALA A 263 14.31 15.94 -0.15
N PRO A 264 15.53 15.55 -0.54
CA PRO A 264 16.36 14.69 0.29
C PRO A 264 16.82 15.43 1.55
N LEU A 265 16.61 14.84 2.73
CA LEU A 265 17.06 15.36 4.03
C LEU A 265 18.41 14.77 4.46
N GLY A 266 18.88 13.74 3.76
CA GLY A 266 20.12 13.02 4.07
C GLY A 266 19.87 11.65 4.69
N GLY A 267 20.85 10.74 4.62
CA GLY A 267 20.77 9.42 5.26
C GLY A 267 19.63 8.51 4.80
N GLY A 268 19.05 8.72 3.61
CA GLY A 268 17.88 7.95 3.15
C GLY A 268 16.53 8.53 3.59
N GLN A 269 16.52 9.77 4.11
CA GLN A 269 15.31 10.48 4.49
C GLN A 269 14.91 11.50 3.42
N TYR A 270 13.60 11.64 3.21
CA TYR A 270 13.01 12.49 2.20
C TYR A 270 11.79 13.22 2.79
N GLU A 271 11.68 14.52 2.51
CA GLU A 271 10.45 15.28 2.70
C GLU A 271 9.68 15.30 1.38
N ILE A 272 8.37 15.08 1.47
CA ILE A 272 7.45 15.08 0.35
C ILE A 272 6.41 16.15 0.60
N VAL A 273 6.11 16.95 -0.42
CA VAL A 273 5.04 17.94 -0.39
C VAL A 273 4.06 17.66 -1.52
N HIS A 274 2.83 17.31 -1.16
CA HIS A 274 1.71 17.28 -2.10
C HIS A 274 0.95 18.60 -2.03
N ARG A 275 0.94 19.32 -3.15
CA ARG A 275 0.34 20.65 -3.19
C ARG A 275 -1.15 20.56 -3.50
N LEU A 276 -1.94 21.38 -2.82
CA LEU A 276 -3.37 21.60 -3.13
C LEU A 276 -4.31 20.39 -2.99
N VAL A 277 -3.83 19.28 -2.42
CA VAL A 277 -4.64 18.06 -2.19
C VAL A 277 -4.85 17.77 -0.70
N GLY A 278 -4.49 18.70 0.18
CA GLY A 278 -4.63 18.55 1.63
C GLY A 278 -6.08 18.68 2.11
N TYR A 279 -6.70 17.53 2.38
CA TYR A 279 -8.08 17.40 2.84
C TYR A 279 -8.16 16.42 4.02
N ARG A 280 -9.37 16.18 4.55
CA ARG A 280 -9.57 15.34 5.75
C ARG A 280 -9.71 13.87 5.37
N GLN A 281 -9.58 12.98 6.37
CA GLN A 281 -9.71 11.52 6.18
C GLN A 281 -8.69 11.05 5.15
N THR A 282 -7.44 10.92 5.57
CA THR A 282 -6.33 10.71 4.64
C THR A 282 -5.59 9.41 4.92
N THR A 283 -4.84 8.93 3.94
CA THR A 283 -3.88 7.84 4.07
C THR A 283 -2.67 8.07 3.19
N ILE A 284 -1.52 7.52 3.60
CA ILE A 284 -0.33 7.42 2.78
C ILE A 284 0.18 5.97 2.77
N GLN A 285 0.59 5.49 1.59
CA GLN A 285 1.29 4.22 1.42
C GLN A 285 2.67 4.44 0.78
N VAL A 286 3.66 3.69 1.24
CA VAL A 286 5.04 3.76 0.75
C VAL A 286 5.54 2.36 0.44
N THR A 287 6.15 2.20 -0.73
CA THR A 287 6.82 0.95 -1.13
C THR A 287 8.18 1.26 -1.76
N ALA A 288 9.23 0.58 -1.33
CA ALA A 288 10.56 0.74 -1.94
C ALA A 288 10.62 0.16 -3.36
N ILE A 289 11.47 0.75 -4.20
CA ILE A 289 11.86 0.21 -5.50
C ILE A 289 13.37 0.18 -5.69
N GLY A 290 13.89 -0.94 -6.18
CA GLY A 290 15.30 -1.13 -6.50
C GLY A 290 15.72 -2.59 -6.45
N SER A 291 16.88 -2.91 -7.04
CA SER A 291 17.41 -4.27 -7.10
C SER A 291 18.00 -4.80 -5.80
N ASP A 292 18.13 -3.94 -4.79
CA ASP A 292 18.58 -4.28 -3.44
C ASP A 292 17.39 -4.70 -2.55
N GLU A 293 17.71 -5.07 -1.31
CA GLU A 293 16.74 -5.52 -0.31
C GLU A 293 16.24 -4.37 0.57
N ALA A 294 16.53 -3.12 0.18
CA ALA A 294 16.15 -1.93 0.92
C ALA A 294 14.64 -1.75 0.99
N TYR A 295 14.17 -1.15 2.06
CA TYR A 295 12.75 -0.86 2.30
C TYR A 295 12.57 0.59 2.75
N CYS A 296 11.37 1.11 2.54
CA CYS A 296 11.03 2.50 2.88
C CYS A 296 9.75 2.51 3.68
N VAL A 297 9.68 3.41 4.64
CA VAL A 297 8.57 3.55 5.58
C VAL A 297 8.25 5.01 5.79
N LEU A 298 7.11 5.29 6.41
CA LEU A 298 6.83 6.64 6.89
C LEU A 298 7.60 6.87 8.19
N THR A 299 8.27 8.02 8.27
CA THR A 299 9.07 8.40 9.44
C THR A 299 8.18 8.81 10.60
N ASP A 300 7.10 9.54 10.28
CA ASP A 300 6.08 9.96 11.23
C ASP A 300 4.74 10.15 10.50
N LEU A 301 3.69 10.45 11.26
CA LEU A 301 2.38 10.81 10.72
C LEU A 301 2.52 12.04 9.81
N TRP A 302 1.92 11.97 8.62
CA TRP A 302 1.92 13.11 7.70
C TRP A 302 1.09 14.26 8.24
N LYS A 303 1.48 15.47 7.86
CA LYS A 303 0.83 16.70 8.27
C LYS A 303 0.00 17.25 7.12
N VAL A 304 -1.32 17.30 7.32
CA VAL A 304 -2.22 18.05 6.44
C VAL A 304 -2.21 19.52 6.88
N SER A 305 -1.60 20.39 6.08
CA SER A 305 -1.53 21.84 6.30
C SER A 305 -2.18 22.52 5.11
N VAL A 306 -3.52 22.55 5.13
CA VAL A 306 -4.36 23.02 4.03
C VAL A 306 -3.80 24.31 3.40
N PRO A 307 -3.53 24.32 2.09
CA PRO A 307 -3.99 23.34 1.10
C PRO A 307 -3.02 22.16 0.84
N ASP A 308 -1.89 22.08 1.54
CA ASP A 308 -0.81 21.15 1.23
C ASP A 308 -0.70 19.99 2.24
N VAL A 309 -0.01 18.92 1.84
CA VAL A 309 0.30 17.76 2.69
C VAL A 309 1.81 17.56 2.71
N PHE A 310 2.34 17.34 3.91
CA PHE A 310 3.75 17.07 4.16
C PHE A 310 3.91 15.66 4.69
N ALA A 311 4.75 14.86 4.04
CA ALA A 311 5.07 13.50 4.45
C ALA A 311 6.58 13.31 4.52
N TRP A 312 7.02 12.34 5.34
CA TRP A 312 8.43 12.03 5.52
C TRP A 312 8.68 10.55 5.30
N VAL A 313 9.47 10.22 4.29
CA VAL A 313 9.86 8.84 3.99
C VAL A 313 11.28 8.60 4.48
N SER A 314 11.48 7.50 5.19
CA SER A 314 12.81 7.00 5.58
C SER A 314 13.05 5.65 4.95
N CYS A 315 14.16 5.51 4.24
CA CYS A 315 14.59 4.27 3.63
C CYS A 315 15.76 3.65 4.40
N TRP A 316 15.80 2.33 4.39
CA TRP A 316 16.70 1.49 5.17
C TRP A 316 17.23 0.38 4.28
N ASP A 317 18.52 0.06 4.42
CA ASP A 317 19.07 -1.13 3.78
C ASP A 317 18.47 -2.39 4.39
N GLY A 318 18.78 -3.54 3.80
CA GLY A 318 18.17 -4.77 4.26
C GLY A 318 18.55 -5.20 5.68
N PHE A 319 19.64 -4.64 6.24
CA PHE A 319 20.12 -4.88 7.60
C PHE A 319 19.57 -3.86 8.62
N GLY A 320 18.71 -2.94 8.19
CA GLY A 320 18.12 -1.92 9.06
C GLY A 320 19.04 -0.73 9.33
N ASN A 321 20.00 -0.43 8.46
CA ASN A 321 20.74 0.84 8.51
C ASN A 321 20.08 1.88 7.59
N PRO A 322 20.07 3.17 7.95
CA PRO A 322 19.55 4.22 7.05
C PRO A 322 20.29 4.21 5.71
N ALA A 323 19.56 4.15 4.61
CA ALA A 323 20.13 4.03 3.27
C ALA A 323 19.25 4.73 2.22
N LYS A 324 19.88 5.19 1.15
CA LYS A 324 19.15 5.73 0.00
C LYS A 324 18.50 4.58 -0.77
N SER A 325 17.22 4.71 -1.08
CA SER A 325 16.45 3.78 -1.92
C SER A 325 15.52 4.60 -2.80
N GLY A 326 15.19 4.08 -4.00
CA GLY A 326 14.01 4.55 -4.72
C GLY A 326 12.74 4.13 -3.98
N PHE A 327 11.65 4.87 -4.17
CA PHE A 327 10.36 4.54 -3.58
C PHE A 327 9.18 5.09 -4.37
N PHE A 328 8.03 4.43 -4.20
CA PHE A 328 6.71 4.94 -4.54
C PHE A 328 6.06 5.46 -3.27
N GLU A 329 5.42 6.61 -3.37
CA GLU A 329 4.55 7.15 -2.33
C GLU A 329 3.20 7.49 -2.96
N SER A 330 2.13 7.22 -2.24
CA SER A 330 0.79 7.63 -2.62
C SER A 330 0.05 8.24 -1.45
N TYR A 331 -0.55 9.40 -1.69
CA TYR A 331 -1.44 10.11 -0.79
C TYR A 331 -2.87 10.05 -1.32
N THR A 332 -3.84 9.88 -0.43
CA THR A 332 -5.26 9.98 -0.78
C THR A 332 -6.07 10.54 0.40
N SER A 333 -6.95 11.49 0.11
CA SER A 333 -8.06 11.92 0.97
C SER A 333 -9.31 11.10 0.63
N ALA A 334 -10.27 10.88 1.53
CA ALA A 334 -11.58 10.29 1.20
C ALA A 334 -12.64 11.33 0.81
N VAL A 335 -12.34 12.61 1.05
CA VAL A 335 -13.19 13.74 0.67
C VAL A 335 -12.58 14.53 -0.45
#